data_AF-A0A381WJ16-F1
#
_entry.id   AF-A0A381WJ16-F1
#
_cell.length_a   1.000
_cell.length_b   1.000
_cell.length_c   1.000
_cell.angle_alpha   90.00
_cell.angle_beta   90.00
_cell.angle_gamma   90.00
#
_symmetry.space_group_name_H-M   'P 1'
#
loop_
_entity.id
_entity.type
_entity.pdbx_description
1 polymer ?
#
loop_
_entity_poly.entity_id
_entity_poly.type
_entity_poly.pdbx_seq_one_letter_code
_entity_poly.pdbx_strand_id
1 'polypeptide(L)'
;VTDYPDKTGRDDRRAEPVLDRLVDAAPTAMAHLSVNGQGLRFNDRWTAVTGQATDEALDAGWESMVDPDGRQEFLADLAQSLS
;
A
#
# COMPACT_ATOMS: atom_id res chain seq x y z
N VAL A 1 -34.28 -12.95 24.09
CA VAL A 1 -32.80 -12.99 24.14
C VAL A 1 -32.35 -13.12 22.69
N THR A 2 -32.00 -11.99 22.08
CA THR A 2 -31.51 -11.97 20.70
C THR A 2 -30.08 -12.45 20.73
N ASP A 3 -29.86 -13.63 20.16
CA ASP A 3 -28.55 -14.20 19.89
C ASP A 3 -27.85 -13.28 18.89
N TYR A 4 -26.81 -12.60 19.37
CA TYR A 4 -25.95 -11.75 18.54
C TYR A 4 -24.82 -12.66 18.07
N PRO A 5 -24.77 -13.07 16.78
CA PRO A 5 -23.72 -13.95 16.34
C PRO A 5 -22.36 -13.26 16.51
N ASP A 6 -21.48 -14.08 17.08
CA ASP A 6 -20.08 -13.90 17.40
C ASP A 6 -19.29 -13.12 16.33
N LYS A 7 -18.49 -12.15 16.77
CA LYS A 7 -17.56 -11.36 15.95
C LYS A 7 -16.27 -12.15 15.74
N THR A 8 -16.36 -13.28 15.03
CA THR A 8 -15.18 -14.05 14.65
C THR A 8 -14.85 -13.83 13.17
N GLY A 9 -13.70 -13.18 12.95
CA GLY A 9 -13.01 -13.12 11.66
C GLY A 9 -13.48 -12.00 10.73
N ARG A 10 -12.85 -10.82 10.83
CA ARG A 10 -12.81 -9.88 9.71
C ARG A 10 -12.20 -10.66 8.54
N ASP A 11 -13.01 -10.90 7.52
CA ASP A 11 -12.64 -11.58 6.29
C ASP A 11 -11.65 -10.69 5.52
N ASP A 12 -10.35 -10.78 5.84
CA ASP A 12 -9.30 -9.99 5.20
C ASP A 12 -9.31 -10.17 3.68
N ARG A 13 -9.75 -11.33 3.18
CA ARG A 13 -9.93 -11.61 1.74
C ARG A 13 -11.04 -10.80 1.06
N ARG A 14 -11.99 -10.24 1.82
CA ARG A 14 -13.02 -9.33 1.28
C ARG A 14 -12.54 -7.89 1.18
N ALA A 15 -11.53 -7.50 1.97
CA ALA A 15 -11.02 -6.14 2.03
C ALA A 15 -10.00 -5.85 0.93
N GLU A 16 -9.10 -6.80 0.63
CA GLU A 16 -8.12 -6.71 -0.47
C GLU A 16 -8.74 -6.24 -1.80
N PRO A 17 -9.83 -6.85 -2.32
CA PRO A 17 -10.44 -6.40 -3.56
C PRO A 17 -11.14 -5.03 -3.47
N VAL A 18 -11.38 -4.50 -2.27
CA VAL A 18 -11.90 -3.13 -2.10
C VAL A 18 -10.76 -2.12 -2.10
N LEU A 19 -9.67 -2.39 -1.38
CA LEU A 19 -8.49 -1.53 -1.34
C LEU A 19 -7.87 -1.40 -2.73
N ASP A 20 -7.73 -2.50 -3.46
CA ASP A 20 -7.18 -2.48 -4.82
C ASP A 20 -8.01 -1.60 -5.77
N ARG A 21 -9.34 -1.69 -5.68
CA ARG A 21 -10.24 -0.84 -6.48
C ARG A 21 -10.13 0.63 -6.09
N LEU A 22 -9.89 0.94 -4.81
CA LEU A 22 -9.70 2.31 -4.35
C LEU A 22 -8.38 2.89 -4.89
N VAL A 23 -7.31 2.10 -4.85
CA VAL A 23 -6.01 2.48 -5.44
C VAL A 23 -6.17 2.74 -6.94
N ASP A 24 -6.80 1.82 -7.68
CA ASP A 24 -6.98 1.94 -9.13
C ASP A 24 -7.85 3.14 -9.52
N ALA A 25 -8.88 3.45 -8.73
CA ALA A 25 -9.81 4.54 -9.03
C ALA A 25 -9.27 5.92 -8.66
N ALA A 26 -8.18 6.01 -7.89
CA ALA A 26 -7.66 7.29 -7.43
C ALA A 26 -7.15 8.15 -8.61
N PRO A 27 -7.48 9.46 -8.64
CA PRO A 27 -7.01 10.35 -9.71
C PRO A 27 -5.54 10.77 -9.56
N THR A 28 -4.88 10.35 -8.46
CA THR A 28 -3.48 10.64 -8.13
C THR A 28 -2.68 9.35 -7.98
N ALA A 29 -1.35 9.45 -8.03
CA ALA A 29 -0.46 8.34 -7.73
C ALA A 29 -0.78 7.80 -6.33
N MET A 30 -1.08 6.50 -6.25
CA MET A 30 -1.44 5.84 -5.01
C MET A 30 -0.82 4.45 -4.95
N ALA A 31 -0.45 4.05 -3.74
CA ALA A 31 0.11 2.75 -3.42
C ALA A 31 -0.65 2.10 -2.27
N HIS A 32 -0.81 0.77 -2.33
CA HIS A 32 -1.18 -0.06 -1.19
C HIS A 32 0.09 -0.73 -0.67
N LEU A 33 0.43 -0.48 0.60
CA LEU A 33 1.58 -1.10 1.27
C LEU A 33 1.08 -2.10 2.32
N SER A 34 1.84 -3.18 2.51
CA SER A 34 1.66 -4.09 3.63
C SER A 34 2.07 -3.44 4.95
N VAL A 35 1.73 -4.08 6.07
CA VAL A 35 2.20 -3.70 7.42
C VAL A 35 3.72 -3.72 7.55
N ASN A 36 4.45 -4.42 6.67
CA ASN A 36 5.91 -4.42 6.65
C ASN A 36 6.49 -3.35 5.71
N GLY A 37 5.66 -2.45 5.15
CA GLY A 37 6.07 -1.42 4.20
C GLY A 37 6.28 -1.93 2.76
N GLN A 38 6.09 -3.22 2.49
CA GLN A 38 6.22 -3.77 1.13
C GLN A 38 5.08 -3.30 0.22
N GLY A 39 5.41 -2.90 -1.01
CA GLY A 39 4.45 -2.51 -2.04
C GLY A 39 3.63 -3.69 -2.54
N LEU A 40 2.31 -3.62 -2.34
CA LEU A 40 1.35 -4.64 -2.78
C LEU A 40 0.67 -4.25 -4.09
N ARG A 41 0.40 -2.95 -4.29
CA ARG A 41 -0.24 -2.44 -5.50
C ARG A 41 0.08 -0.98 -5.75
N PHE A 42 0.19 -0.61 -7.02
CA PHE A 42 0.34 0.76 -7.52
C PHE A 42 -0.64 0.98 -8.67
N ASN A 43 -1.21 2.18 -8.80
CA ASN A 43 -2.08 2.52 -9.92
C ASN A 43 -1.30 3.12 -11.10
N ASP A 44 -1.94 3.26 -12.26
CA ASP A 44 -1.32 3.83 -13.47
C ASP A 44 -0.79 5.26 -13.28
N ARG A 45 -1.33 6.00 -12.30
CA ARG A 45 -0.86 7.35 -11.96
C ARG A 45 0.51 7.35 -11.31
N TRP A 46 0.91 6.27 -10.63
CA TRP A 46 2.27 6.08 -10.16
C TRP A 46 3.27 6.22 -11.32
N THR A 47 3.13 5.39 -12.35
CA THR A 47 4.04 5.41 -13.50
C THR A 47 4.02 6.75 -14.22
N ALA A 48 2.86 7.41 -14.32
CA ALA A 48 2.78 8.74 -14.91
C ALA A 48 3.55 9.83 -14.13
N VAL A 49 3.70 9.68 -12.81
CA VAL A 49 4.36 10.66 -11.93
C VAL A 49 5.83 10.33 -11.72
N THR A 50 6.16 9.06 -11.47
CA THR A 50 7.50 8.60 -11.09
C THR A 50 8.32 8.10 -12.29
N GLY A 51 7.66 7.72 -13.38
CA GLY A 51 8.28 7.03 -14.51
C GLY A 51 8.58 5.54 -14.27
N GLN A 52 8.38 5.03 -13.04
CA GLN A 52 8.63 3.63 -12.69
C GLN A 52 7.44 2.76 -13.07
N ALA A 53 7.67 1.59 -13.65
CA ALA A 53 6.59 0.64 -13.92
C ALA A 53 6.01 0.09 -12.59
N THR A 54 4.70 -0.15 -12.54
CA THR A 54 4.02 -0.63 -11.32
C THR A 54 4.58 -1.97 -10.83
N ASP A 55 4.98 -2.85 -11.75
CA ASP A 55 5.56 -4.16 -11.41
C ASP A 55 6.96 -4.03 -10.80
N GLU A 56 7.73 -3.01 -11.21
CA GLU A 56 9.04 -2.70 -10.64
C GLU A 56 8.93 -2.04 -9.25
N ALA A 57 7.76 -1.51 -8.91
CA ALA A 57 7.51 -0.83 -7.63
C ALA A 57 7.09 -1.81 -6.51
N LEU A 58 6.73 -3.05 -6.86
CA LEU A 58 6.33 -4.07 -5.89
C LEU A 58 7.45 -4.40 -4.89
N ASP A 59 7.06 -5.01 -3.76
CA ASP A 59 7.95 -5.30 -2.65
C ASP A 59 8.70 -4.04 -2.16
N ALA A 60 10.03 -4.01 -2.22
CA ALA A 60 10.85 -2.86 -1.85
C ALA A 60 11.19 -1.95 -3.05
N GLY A 61 10.68 -2.26 -4.25
CA GLY A 61 11.07 -1.58 -5.49
C GLY A 61 10.71 -0.09 -5.51
N TRP A 62 9.59 0.27 -4.89
CA TRP A 62 9.13 1.67 -4.77
C TRP A 62 10.06 2.55 -3.94
N GLU A 63 10.84 1.96 -3.00
CA GLU A 63 11.77 2.71 -2.14
C GLU A 63 12.81 3.46 -2.97
N SER A 64 13.11 2.96 -4.18
CA SER A 64 14.02 3.61 -5.12
C SER A 64 13.55 4.99 -5.60
N MET A 65 12.24 5.26 -5.55
CA MET A 65 11.63 6.53 -5.94
C MET A 65 11.63 7.58 -4.81
N VAL A 66 11.95 7.19 -3.58
CA VAL A 66 12.14 8.13 -2.47
C VAL A 66 13.47 8.86 -2.65
N ASP A 67 13.50 10.17 -2.42
CA ASP A 67 14.71 10.98 -2.54
C ASP A 67 15.89 10.34 -1.76
N PRO A 68 17.06 10.13 -2.40
CA PRO A 68 18.17 9.40 -1.81
C PRO A 68 18.71 10.06 -0.54
N ASP A 69 18.64 11.38 -0.42
CA ASP A 69 19.18 12.11 0.74
C ASP A 69 18.29 11.90 1.98
N GLY A 70 16.98 11.73 1.78
CA GLY A 70 16.00 11.52 2.86
C GLY A 70 15.50 10.08 3.04
N ARG A 71 15.92 9.16 2.18
CA ARG A 71 15.31 7.81 2.09
C ARG A 71 15.37 7.02 3.39
N GLN A 72 16.53 6.98 4.03
CA GLN A 72 16.69 6.15 5.23
C GLN A 72 15.85 6.66 6.40
N GLU A 73 15.80 7.98 6.60
CA GLU A 73 14.98 8.61 7.64
C GLU A 73 13.49 8.33 7.39
N PHE A 74 13.04 8.56 6.15
CA PHE A 74 11.65 8.29 5.75
C PHE A 74 11.25 6.81 5.96
N LEU A 75 12.10 5.86 5.56
CA LEU A 75 11.78 4.43 5.72
C LEU A 75 11.79 3.98 7.18
N ALA A 76 12.67 4.56 8.01
CA ALA A 76 12.67 4.31 9.44
C ALA A 76 11.37 4.81 10.11
N ASP A 77 10.96 6.04 9.78
CA ASP A 77 9.71 6.64 10.28
C ASP A 77 8.46 5.87 9.80
N LEU A 78 8.47 5.43 8.54
CA LEU A 78 7.41 4.60 7.99
C LEU A 78 7.31 3.26 8.73
N ALA A 79 8.43 2.57 8.94
CA ALA A 79 8.47 1.31 9.67
C ALA A 79 7.97 1.47 11.12
N GLN A 80 8.29 2.58 11.77
CA GLN A 80 7.78 2.87 13.12
C GLN A 80 6.28 3.17 13.11
N SER A 81 5.77 3.81 12.06
CA SER A 81 4.35 4.17 11.94
C SER A 81 3.43 2.99 11.63
N LEU A 82 3.98 1.93 11.01
CA LEU A 82 3.25 0.72 10.65
C LEU A 82 3.28 -0.37 11.75
N SER A 83 4.09 -0.17 12.81
CA SER A 83 4.20 -1.05 13.98
C SER A 83 3.17 -0.75 15.07
#